data_AF-A0A3D5EBZ0-F1
#
_entry.id   AF-A0A3D5EBZ0-F1
#
_cell.length_a   1.000
_cell.length_b   1.000
_cell.length_c   1.000
_cell.angle_alpha   90.00
_cell.angle_beta   90.00
_cell.angle_gamma   90.00
#
_symmetry.space_group_name_H-M   'P 1'
#
loop_
_entity.id
_entity.type
_entity.pdbx_description
1 polymer ?
#
loop_
_entity_poly.entity_id
_entity_poly.type
_entity_poly.pdbx_seq_one_letter_code
_entity_poly.pdbx_strand_id
1 'polypeptide(L)'
;MLIDAEQAFVQQSEHALIERVKSGDQAAYATLYELHVKRVYSLCLRLLADKEHAEDATQEVFVQLWHKIANFDGRSQFSTWLHSVTSNIAISYIRKH
;
A
#
# COMPACT_ATOMS: atom_id res chain seq x y z
N MET A 1 27.57 -4.21 -2.92
CA MET A 1 28.06 -3.24 -3.92
C MET A 1 27.31 -3.25 -5.25
N LEU A 2 26.72 -4.36 -5.74
CA LEU A 2 25.76 -4.32 -6.86
C LEU A 2 24.29 -4.29 -6.41
N ILE A 3 23.96 -4.95 -5.29
CA ILE A 3 22.59 -5.02 -4.74
C ILE A 3 22.12 -3.66 -4.19
N ASP A 4 23.03 -2.88 -3.59
CA ASP A 4 22.69 -1.61 -2.93
C ASP A 4 22.29 -0.51 -3.95
N ALA A 5 22.89 -0.53 -5.14
CA ALA A 5 22.62 0.46 -6.19
C ALA A 5 21.26 0.24 -6.86
N GLU A 6 20.89 -1.03 -7.11
CA GLU A 6 19.59 -1.39 -7.67
C GLU A 6 18.46 -1.05 -6.68
N GLN A 7 18.65 -1.36 -5.39
CA GLN A 7 17.67 -1.00 -4.36
C GLN A 7 17.55 0.51 -4.14
N ALA A 8 18.65 1.25 -4.20
CA ALA A 8 18.62 2.71 -4.10
C ALA A 8 17.85 3.34 -5.29
N PHE A 9 18.03 2.81 -6.50
CA PHE A 9 17.30 3.28 -7.69
C PHE A 9 15.80 2.96 -7.63
N VAL A 10 15.44 1.75 -7.17
CA VAL A 10 14.04 1.35 -6.95
C VAL A 10 13.39 2.22 -5.86
N GLN A 11 14.09 2.50 -4.76
CA GLN A 11 13.58 3.38 -3.71
C GLN A 11 13.43 4.83 -4.19
N GLN A 12 14.37 5.34 -4.99
CA GLN A 12 14.29 6.70 -5.54
C GLN A 12 13.11 6.83 -6.52
N SER A 13 12.85 5.79 -7.31
CA SER A 13 11.67 5.74 -8.19
C SER A 13 10.35 5.57 -7.43
N GLU A 14 10.30 4.76 -6.36
CA GLU A 14 9.11 4.61 -5.50
C GLU A 14 8.79 5.93 -4.78
N HIS A 15 9.80 6.62 -4.25
CA HIS A 15 9.61 7.93 -3.62
C HIS A 15 9.04 8.96 -4.60
N ALA A 16 9.61 9.07 -5.81
CA ALA A 16 9.10 9.98 -6.84
C ALA A 16 7.67 9.65 -7.25
N LEU A 17 7.33 8.35 -7.32
CA LEU A 17 5.96 7.90 -7.59
C LEU A 17 5.00 8.36 -6.48
N ILE A 18 5.37 8.16 -5.22
CA ILE A 18 4.56 8.57 -4.06
C ILE A 18 4.32 10.08 -4.05
N GLU A 19 5.34 10.90 -4.35
CA GLU A 19 5.18 12.36 -4.38
C GLU A 19 4.20 12.81 -5.48
N ARG A 20 4.19 12.14 -6.64
CA ARG A 20 3.18 12.38 -7.68
C ARG A 20 1.78 11.97 -7.21
N VAL A 21 1.65 10.84 -6.52
CA VAL A 21 0.35 10.45 -5.96
C VAL A 21 -0.13 11.48 -4.94
N LYS A 22 0.75 11.99 -4.07
CA LYS A 22 0.42 13.05 -3.11
C LYS A 22 -0.06 14.34 -3.78
N SER A 23 0.41 14.65 -4.99
CA SER A 23 -0.08 15.79 -5.78
C SER A 23 -1.39 15.53 -6.52
N GLY A 24 -1.98 14.33 -6.37
CA GLY A 24 -3.26 13.96 -6.98
C GLY A 24 -3.14 13.29 -8.36
N ASP A 25 -1.94 12.84 -8.75
CA ASP A 25 -1.74 12.15 -10.02
C ASP A 25 -2.36 10.73 -9.99
N GLN A 26 -3.48 10.58 -10.70
CA GLN A 26 -4.21 9.30 -10.79
C GLN A 26 -3.44 8.23 -11.56
N ALA A 27 -2.62 8.60 -12.55
CA ALA A 27 -1.83 7.63 -13.31
C ALA A 27 -0.71 7.08 -12.43
N ALA A 28 -0.05 7.94 -11.64
CA ALA A 28 0.89 7.51 -10.62
C ALA A 28 0.23 6.58 -9.60
N TYR A 29 -1.03 6.84 -9.25
CA TYR A 29 -1.77 6.00 -8.31
C TYR A 29 -2.09 4.62 -8.86
N ALA A 30 -2.48 4.54 -10.13
CA ALA A 30 -2.68 3.26 -10.81
C ALA A 30 -1.40 2.42 -10.81
N THR A 31 -0.24 3.05 -11.09
CA THR A 31 1.06 2.36 -11.00
C THR A 31 1.35 1.90 -9.57
N LEU A 32 1.13 2.76 -8.56
CA LEU A 32 1.34 2.40 -7.16
C LEU A 32 0.43 1.23 -6.74
N TYR A 33 -0.82 1.23 -7.20
CA TYR A 33 -1.77 0.14 -7.00
C TYR A 33 -1.23 -1.18 -7.58
N GLU A 34 -0.82 -1.19 -8.84
CA GLU A 34 -0.30 -2.40 -9.51
C GLU A 34 0.92 -2.99 -8.80
N LEU A 35 1.81 -2.13 -8.30
CA LEU A 35 3.02 -2.54 -7.57
C LEU A 35 2.70 -3.24 -6.24
N HIS A 36 1.60 -2.87 -5.57
CA HIS A 36 1.34 -3.31 -4.20
C HIS A 36 0.11 -4.20 -4.02
N VAL A 37 -0.82 -4.24 -4.97
CA VAL A 37 -2.11 -4.95 -4.83
C VAL A 37 -1.94 -6.41 -4.43
N LYS A 38 -1.00 -7.13 -5.06
CA LYS A 38 -0.76 -8.55 -4.73
C LYS A 38 -0.34 -8.75 -3.28
N ARG A 39 0.50 -7.86 -2.75
CA ARG A 39 1.01 -7.92 -1.38
C ARG A 39 -0.06 -7.55 -0.36
N VAL A 40 -0.84 -6.50 -0.65
CA VAL A 40 -1.98 -6.07 0.16
C VAL A 40 -3.02 -7.19 0.24
N TYR A 41 -3.44 -7.72 -0.92
CA TYR A 41 -4.38 -8.84 -0.98
C TYR A 41 -3.90 -10.06 -0.21
N SER A 42 -2.63 -10.46 -0.37
CA SER A 42 -2.05 -11.59 0.36
C SER A 42 -2.07 -11.38 1.87
N LEU A 43 -1.92 -10.15 2.34
CA LEU A 43 -2.01 -9.81 3.76
C LEU A 43 -3.47 -9.84 4.25
N CYS A 44 -4.41 -9.24 3.50
CA CYS A 44 -5.83 -9.30 3.81
C CYS A 44 -6.32 -10.75 3.91
N LEU A 45 -5.98 -11.59 2.92
CA LEU A 45 -6.34 -13.00 2.90
C LEU A 45 -5.78 -13.77 4.12
N ARG A 46 -4.55 -13.47 4.53
CA ARG A 46 -3.94 -14.09 5.71
C ARG A 46 -4.66 -13.69 7.01
N LEU A 47 -5.10 -12.44 7.11
CA LEU A 47 -5.73 -11.90 8.31
C LEU A 47 -7.21 -12.28 8.42
N LEU A 48 -7.91 -12.36 7.29
CA LEU A 48 -9.36 -12.59 7.25
C LEU A 48 -9.73 -14.06 7.02
N ALA A 49 -8.81 -14.85 6.47
CA ALA A 49 -9.02 -16.26 6.11
C ALA A 49 -10.26 -16.52 5.22
N ASP A 50 -10.75 -15.49 4.55
CA ASP A 50 -11.89 -15.52 3.65
C ASP A 50 -11.55 -14.70 2.39
N LYS A 51 -11.88 -15.23 1.21
CA LYS A 51 -11.50 -14.61 -0.07
C LYS A 51 -12.33 -13.38 -0.39
N GLU A 52 -13.65 -13.44 -0.17
CA GLU A 52 -14.57 -12.35 -0.47
C GLU A 52 -14.25 -11.14 0.42
N HIS A 53 -14.11 -11.37 1.73
CA HIS A 53 -13.70 -10.33 2.66
C HIS A 53 -12.29 -9.80 2.36
N ALA A 54 -11.37 -10.64 1.87
CA ALA A 54 -10.03 -10.19 1.49
C ALA A 54 -10.04 -9.30 0.25
N GLU A 55 -10.87 -9.59 -0.74
CA GLU A 55 -11.06 -8.75 -1.92
C GLU A 55 -11.65 -7.39 -1.52
N ASP A 56 -12.71 -7.38 -0.72
CA ASP A 56 -13.36 -6.16 -0.22
C ASP A 56 -12.39 -5.31 0.63
N ALA A 57 -11.70 -5.93 1.59
CA ALA A 57 -10.74 -5.23 2.43
C ALA A 57 -9.57 -4.68 1.60
N THR A 58 -9.13 -5.38 0.56
CA THR A 58 -8.08 -4.88 -0.34
C THR A 58 -8.53 -3.61 -1.06
N GLN A 59 -9.76 -3.61 -1.58
CA GLN A 59 -10.33 -2.41 -2.23
C GLN A 59 -10.41 -1.24 -1.24
N GLU A 60 -10.95 -1.48 -0.03
CA GLU A 60 -11.03 -0.46 1.02
C GLU A 60 -9.64 0.08 1.40
N VAL A 61 -8.62 -0.77 1.46
CA VAL A 61 -7.24 -0.35 1.71
C VAL A 61 -6.79 0.68 0.68
N PHE A 62 -7.03 0.44 -0.61
CA PHE A 62 -6.67 1.38 -1.65
C PHE A 62 -7.57 2.63 -1.66
N VAL A 63 -8.85 2.54 -1.34
CA VAL A 63 -9.67 3.75 -1.15
C VAL A 63 -9.10 4.63 -0.03
N GLN A 64 -8.76 4.03 1.11
CA GLN A 64 -8.20 4.74 2.26
C GLN A 64 -6.76 5.22 2.00
N LEU A 65 -5.98 4.47 1.22
CA LEU A 65 -4.60 4.81 0.89
C LEU A 65 -4.54 6.15 0.17
N TRP A 66 -5.42 6.39 -0.81
CA TRP A 66 -5.51 7.66 -1.53
C TRP A 66 -5.64 8.86 -0.57
N HIS A 67 -6.44 8.72 0.48
CA HIS A 67 -6.63 9.77 1.49
C HIS A 67 -5.50 9.87 2.50
N LYS A 68 -4.82 8.75 2.80
CA LYS A 68 -3.78 8.67 3.84
C LYS A 68 -2.37 8.94 3.34
N ILE A 69 -2.12 8.82 2.03
CA ILE A 69 -0.77 8.90 1.47
C ILE A 69 -0.10 10.27 1.69
N ALA A 70 -0.88 11.34 1.82
CA ALA A 70 -0.38 12.65 2.22
C ALA A 70 0.32 12.64 3.59
N ASN A 71 -0.04 11.71 4.48
CA ASN A 71 0.55 11.54 5.81
C ASN A 71 1.81 10.65 5.80
N PHE A 72 2.17 10.06 4.66
CA PHE A 72 3.42 9.30 4.57
C PHE A 72 4.61 10.26 4.50
N ASP A 73 5.47 10.22 5.50
CA ASP A 73 6.56 11.19 5.69
C ASP A 73 7.97 10.61 5.41
N GLY A 74 8.04 9.39 4.87
CA GLY A 74 9.32 8.76 4.51
C GLY A 74 10.18 8.29 5.69
N ARG A 75 9.69 8.34 6.94
CA ARG A 75 10.43 7.82 8.11
C ARG A 75 10.64 6.30 8.11
N SER A 76 9.91 5.59 7.25
CA SER A 76 10.04 4.15 7.01
C SER A 76 9.86 3.86 5.52
N GLN A 77 10.24 2.65 5.08
CA GLN A 77 9.89 2.19 3.74
C GLN A 77 8.38 2.25 3.54
N PHE A 78 7.93 2.65 2.35
CA PHE A 78 6.50 2.74 2.03
C PHE A 78 5.79 1.40 2.26
N SER A 79 6.43 0.29 1.89
CA SER A 79 5.91 -1.05 2.12
C SER A 79 5.62 -1.37 3.61
N THR A 80 6.44 -0.86 4.53
CA THR A 80 6.25 -1.01 5.98
C THR A 80 5.06 -0.19 6.47
N TRP A 81 4.96 1.05 6.01
CA TRP A 81 3.83 1.92 6.34
C TRP A 81 2.51 1.38 5.77
N LEU A 82 2.52 0.94 4.51
CA LEU A 82 1.37 0.33 3.82
C LEU A 82 0.90 -0.95 4.52
N HIS A 83 1.83 -1.77 5.02
CA HIS A 83 1.48 -2.94 5.83
C HIS A 83 0.67 -2.53 7.07
N SER A 84 1.08 -1.45 7.76
CA SER A 84 0.37 -0.95 8.94
C SER A 84 -1.04 -0.44 8.58
N VAL A 85 -1.17 0.30 7.48
CA VAL A 85 -2.47 0.75 6.96
C VAL A 85 -3.37 -0.45 6.64
N THR A 86 -2.82 -1.44 5.94
CA THR A 86 -3.53 -2.67 5.57
C THR A 86 -4.03 -3.45 6.78
N SER A 87 -3.14 -3.70 7.75
CA SER A 87 -3.50 -4.39 8.99
C SER A 87 -4.62 -3.68 9.75
N ASN A 88 -4.54 -2.35 9.87
CA ASN A 88 -5.56 -1.57 10.58
C ASN A 88 -6.95 -1.71 9.93
N ILE A 89 -7.00 -1.67 8.59
CA ILE A 89 -8.26 -1.77 7.83
C ILE A 89 -8.81 -3.20 7.90
N ALA A 90 -7.98 -4.22 7.68
CA ALA A 90 -8.39 -5.61 7.78
C ALA A 90 -8.92 -5.95 9.19
N ILE A 91 -8.25 -5.50 10.26
CA ILE A 91 -8.72 -5.70 11.64
C ILE A 91 -10.03 -4.95 11.90
N SER A 92 -10.20 -3.75 11.33
CA SER A 92 -11.47 -3.03 11.42
C SER A 92 -12.60 -3.78 10.72
N TYR A 93 -12.30 -4.53 9.66
CA TYR A 93 -13.28 -5.37 8.95
C TYR A 93 -13.80 -6.49 9.86
N ILE A 94 -12.89 -7.20 10.55
CA ILE A 94 -13.22 -8.26 11.53
C ILE A 94 -14.10 -7.76 12.68
N ARG A 95 -14.01 -6.47 13.04
CA ARG A 95 -14.80 -5.91 14.15
C ARG A 95 -16.21 -5.49 13.76
N LYS A 96 -16.46 -5.31 12.46
CA LYS A 96 -17.76 -4.83 11.92
C LYS A 96 -18.63 -5.97 11.41
N HIS A 97 -18.07 -7.17 11.26
CA HIS A 97 -18.71 -8.40 10.80
C HIS A 97 -18.53 -9.50 11.85
#